data_AF-A0A835J133-F1
#
_entry.id   AF-A0A835J133-F1
#
_cell.length_a   1.000
_cell.length_b   1.000
_cell.length_c   1.000
_cell.angle_alpha   90.00
_cell.angle_beta   90.00
_cell.angle_gamma   90.00
#
_symmetry.space_group_name_H-M   'P 1'
#
loop_
_entity.id
_entity.type
_entity.pdbx_description
1 polymer ?
#
loop_
_entity_poly.entity_id
_entity_poly.type
_entity_poly.pdbx_seq_one_letter_code
_entity_poly.pdbx_strand_id
1 'polypeptide(L)'
;MLHRNVFTWNAIISAHIHNRDITKARHFFDSAPFKDSVTYNTMISAYANTSSLDLEGVKVFSSMQDTGTPFDEFTLTTMLNLTAKLLVLSYGKQLHSDIRTW
;
A
#
# COMPACT_ATOMS: atom_id res chain seq x y z
N MET A 1 -27.04 12.91 11.95
CA MET A 1 -25.87 12.82 11.06
C MET A 1 -25.33 11.40 11.16
N LEU A 2 -25.19 10.67 10.05
CA LEU A 2 -24.62 9.32 10.06
C LEU A 2 -23.12 9.41 10.38
N HIS A 3 -22.72 8.94 11.55
CA HIS A 3 -21.31 8.89 11.93
C HIS A 3 -20.63 7.79 11.11
N ARG A 4 -19.58 8.14 10.36
CA ARG A 4 -18.83 7.15 9.58
C ARG A 4 -18.00 6.29 10.53
N ASN A 5 -18.26 4.99 10.55
CA ASN A 5 -17.44 4.01 11.27
C ASN A 5 -16.35 3.41 10.35
N VAL A 6 -15.48 2.57 10.91
CA VAL A 6 -14.36 1.95 10.18
C VAL A 6 -14.81 1.20 8.93
N PHE A 7 -15.96 0.51 8.99
CA PHE A 7 -16.55 -0.19 7.84
C PHE A 7 -16.92 0.77 6.70
N THR A 8 -17.47 1.94 7.02
CA THR A 8 -17.83 2.96 6.03
C THR A 8 -16.58 3.51 5.33
N TRP A 9 -15.49 3.74 6.07
CA TRP A 9 -14.21 4.16 5.50
C TRP A 9 -13.61 3.07 4.60
N ASN A 10 -13.57 1.82 5.07
CA ASN A 10 -13.07 0.69 4.30
C ASN A 10 -13.85 0.49 3.01
N ALA A 11 -15.19 0.65 3.03
CA ALA A 11 -16.02 0.57 1.84
C ALA A 11 -15.71 1.69 0.83
N ILE A 12 -15.53 2.94 1.28
CA ILE A 12 -15.20 4.07 0.40
C ILE A 12 -13.81 3.90 -0.23
N ILE A 13 -12.82 3.53 0.58
CA ILE A 13 -11.45 3.25 0.11
C ILE A 13 -11.49 2.13 -0.94
N SER A 14 -12.18 1.04 -0.64
CA SER A 14 -12.34 -0.09 -1.56
C SER A 14 -13.01 0.34 -2.86
N ALA A 15 -14.08 1.15 -2.81
CA ALA A 15 -14.77 1.61 -4.01
C ALA A 15 -13.85 2.44 -4.94
N HIS A 16 -13.00 3.30 -4.37
CA HIS A 16 -12.02 4.05 -5.16
C HIS A 16 -10.92 3.16 -5.74
N ILE A 17 -10.45 2.14 -5.01
CA ILE A 17 -9.49 1.15 -5.52
C ILE A 17 -10.08 0.36 -6.69
N HIS A 18 -11.33 -0.09 -6.59
CA HIS A 18 -12.02 -0.79 -7.68
C HIS A 18 -12.13 0.09 -8.94
N ASN A 19 -12.31 1.40 -8.75
CA ASN A 19 -12.32 2.39 -9.84
C ASN A 19 -10.92 2.80 -10.30
N ARG A 20 -9.86 2.15 -9.81
CA ARG A 20 -8.44 2.46 -10.08
C ARG A 20 -8.01 3.89 -9.71
N ASP A 21 -8.80 4.57 -8.87
CA ASP A 21 -8.51 5.91 -8.36
C ASP A 21 -7.74 5.80 -7.04
N ILE A 22 -6.50 5.32 -7.13
CA ILE A 22 -5.64 5.06 -5.97
C ILE A 22 -5.34 6.36 -5.21
N THR A 23 -5.27 7.50 -5.90
CA THR A 23 -5.06 8.81 -5.29
C THR A 23 -6.22 9.18 -4.36
N LYS A 24 -7.47 9.03 -4.79
CA LYS A 24 -8.61 9.27 -3.89
C LYS A 24 -8.70 8.23 -2.79
N ALA A 25 -8.44 6.96 -3.08
CA ALA A 25 -8.39 5.93 -2.05
C ALA A 25 -7.39 6.31 -0.94
N ARG A 26 -6.21 6.81 -1.32
CA ARG A 26 -5.20 7.30 -0.38
C ARG A 26 -5.69 8.50 0.43
N HIS A 27 -6.34 9.47 -0.21
CA HIS A 27 -6.90 10.62 0.51
C HIS A 27 -7.92 10.19 1.59
N PHE A 28 -8.81 9.25 1.27
CA PHE A 28 -9.76 8.73 2.26
C PHE A 28 -9.09 7.89 3.35
N PHE A 29 -8.05 7.12 2.99
CA PHE A 29 -7.23 6.44 3.97
C PHE A 29 -6.61 7.43 4.96
N ASP A 30 -5.93 8.47 4.49
CA ASP A 30 -5.30 9.47 5.36
C ASP A 30 -6.33 10.18 6.25
N SER A 31 -7.50 10.49 5.69
CA SER A 31 -8.61 11.14 6.41
C SER A 31 -9.34 10.25 7.41
N ALA A 32 -9.16 8.93 7.38
CA ALA A 32 -9.86 8.02 8.28
C ALA A 32 -9.34 8.19 9.72
N PRO A 33 -10.22 8.52 10.71
CA PRO A 33 -9.81 8.80 12.09
C PRO A 33 -9.33 7.55 12.83
N PHE A 34 -9.80 6.37 12.42
CA PHE A 34 -9.35 5.07 12.90
C PHE A 34 -9.13 4.16 11.70
N LYS A 35 -8.02 3.41 11.74
CA LYS A 35 -7.59 2.49 10.69
C LYS A 35 -7.35 1.13 11.34
N ASP A 36 -8.10 0.12 10.92
CA ASP A 36 -7.88 -1.25 11.36
C ASP A 36 -6.97 -2.01 10.37
N SER A 37 -6.65 -3.26 10.70
CA SER A 37 -5.83 -4.12 9.83
C SER A 37 -6.43 -4.24 8.43
N VAL A 38 -7.77 -4.21 8.29
CA VAL A 38 -8.44 -4.23 6.98
C VAL A 38 -8.19 -2.94 6.22
N THR A 39 -8.25 -1.77 6.86
CA THR A 39 -7.92 -0.47 6.25
C THR A 39 -6.51 -0.46 5.67
N TYR A 40 -5.52 -0.95 6.43
CA TYR A 40 -4.13 -1.03 5.97
C TYR A 40 -3.93 -2.07 4.88
N ASN A 41 -4.42 -3.30 5.07
CA ASN A 41 -4.29 -4.38 4.10
C ASN A 41 -4.89 -4.00 2.75
N THR A 42 -6.04 -3.33 2.75
CA THR A 42 -6.70 -2.83 1.54
C THR A 42 -5.79 -1.89 0.75
N MET A 43 -5.12 -0.94 1.41
CA MET A 43 -4.19 -0.01 0.76
C MET A 43 -2.89 -0.69 0.31
N ILE A 44 -2.30 -1.54 1.14
CA ILE A 44 -1.06 -2.28 0.80
C ILE A 44 -1.30 -3.13 -0.44
N SER A 45 -2.40 -3.88 -0.51
CA SER A 45 -2.76 -4.68 -1.68
C SER A 45 -3.04 -3.81 -2.91
N ALA A 46 -3.67 -2.65 -2.75
CA ALA A 46 -3.90 -1.73 -3.86
C ALA A 46 -2.58 -1.25 -4.48
N TYR A 47 -1.61 -0.87 -3.66
CA TYR A 47 -0.29 -0.47 -4.12
C TYR A 47 0.51 -1.63 -4.73
N ALA A 48 0.45 -2.83 -4.14
CA ALA A 48 1.11 -4.02 -4.67
C ALA A 48 0.62 -4.44 -6.06
N ASN A 49 -0.62 -4.08 -6.41
CA ASN A 49 -1.24 -4.36 -7.70
C ASN A 49 -1.19 -3.17 -8.67
N THR A 50 -0.62 -2.03 -8.26
CA THR A 50 -0.48 -0.84 -9.11
C THR A 50 0.96 -0.67 -9.54
N SER A 51 1.23 -0.67 -10.83
CA SER A 51 2.58 -0.54 -11.36
C SER A 51 3.25 0.76 -10.90
N SER A 52 4.52 0.66 -10.53
CA SER A 52 5.36 1.80 -10.11
C SER A 52 4.99 2.45 -8.77
N LEU A 53 4.07 1.86 -7.99
CA LEU A 53 3.71 2.36 -6.65
C LEU A 53 4.11 1.40 -5.52
N ASP A 54 4.96 0.40 -5.79
CA ASP A 54 5.36 -0.62 -4.82
C ASP A 54 5.95 -0.01 -3.52
N LEU A 55 6.71 1.08 -3.64
CA LEU A 55 7.29 1.79 -2.50
C LEU A 55 6.22 2.42 -1.58
N GLU A 56 5.09 2.85 -2.12
CA GLU A 56 3.99 3.41 -1.30
C GLU A 56 3.34 2.32 -0.45
N GLY A 57 3.24 1.09 -0.96
CA GLY A 57 2.81 -0.07 -0.17
C GLY A 57 3.70 -0.31 1.05
N VAL A 58 5.03 -0.18 0.88
CA VAL A 58 6.00 -0.29 1.99
C VAL A 58 5.82 0.82 3.02
N LYS A 59 5.58 2.07 2.58
CA LYS A 59 5.32 3.20 3.48
C LYS A 59 4.04 3.01 4.28
N VAL A 60 2.98 2.49 3.66
CA VAL A 60 1.73 2.17 4.36
C VAL A 60 1.95 1.09 5.42
N PHE A 61 2.73 0.05 5.12
CA PHE A 61 3.09 -0.96 6.11
C PHE A 61 3.93 -0.40 7.26
N SER A 62 4.91 0.47 6.97
CA SER A 62 5.66 1.17 8.03
C SER A 62 4.72 1.94 8.96
N SER A 63 3.76 2.69 8.39
CA SER A 63 2.76 3.41 9.18
C SER A 63 1.88 2.47 10.03
N MET A 64 1.58 1.26 9.55
CA MET A 64 0.84 0.25 10.31
C MET A 64 1.62 -0.23 11.54
N GLN A 65 2.94 -0.41 11.38
CA GLN A 65 3.84 -0.78 12.46
C GLN A 65 3.98 0.35 13.49
N ASP A 66 4.12 1.59 13.02
CA ASP A 66 4.24 2.77 13.88
C ASP A 66 2.99 3.00 14.75
N THR A 67 1.80 2.66 14.24
CA THR A 67 0.55 2.74 15.01
C THR A 67 0.29 1.53 15.90
N GLY A 68 1.16 0.51 15.86
CA GLY A 68 0.97 -0.75 16.60
C GLY A 68 -0.23 -1.57 16.11
N THR A 69 -0.70 -1.34 14.88
CA THR A 69 -1.84 -2.07 14.33
C THR A 69 -1.40 -3.50 13.99
N PRO A 70 -2.10 -4.55 14.47
CA PRO A 70 -1.72 -5.93 14.20
C PRO A 70 -1.76 -6.26 12.70
N PHE A 71 -0.69 -6.85 12.18
CA PHE A 71 -0.65 -7.43 10.84
C PHE A 71 -0.78 -8.94 10.91
N ASP A 72 -1.17 -9.55 9.79
CA ASP A 72 -1.39 -10.99 9.66
C ASP A 72 -0.52 -11.62 8.56
N GLU A 73 -0.67 -12.92 8.34
CA GLU A 73 0.03 -13.66 7.29
C GLU A 73 -0.21 -13.08 5.89
N PHE A 74 -1.41 -12.56 5.64
CA PHE A 74 -1.76 -11.93 4.36
C PHE A 74 -0.96 -10.64 4.16
N THR A 75 -0.84 -9.80 5.19
CA THR A 75 0.00 -8.61 5.15
C THR A 75 1.45 -8.97 4.84
N LEU A 76 2.01 -9.97 5.53
CA LEU A 76 3.40 -10.40 5.36
C LEU A 76 3.67 -10.95 3.95
N THR A 77 2.76 -11.77 3.43
CA THR A 77 2.86 -12.31 2.07
C THR A 77 2.87 -11.18 1.02
N THR A 78 2.01 -10.19 1.19
CA THR A 78 1.95 -9.02 0.29
C THR A 78 3.24 -8.20 0.36
N MET A 79 3.78 -8.01 1.57
CA MET A 79 5.04 -7.29 1.79
C MET A 79 6.27 -8.01 1.23
N LEU A 80 6.32 -9.34 1.30
CA LEU A 80 7.38 -10.13 0.66
C LEU A 80 7.38 -9.95 -0.86
N ASN A 81 6.21 -9.97 -1.49
CA ASN A 81 6.08 -9.72 -2.93
C ASN A 81 6.54 -8.30 -3.30
N LEU A 82 6.09 -7.28 -2.55
CA LEU A 82 6.50 -5.89 -2.77
C LEU A 82 8.01 -5.68 -2.67
N THR A 83 8.62 -6.21 -1.61
CA THR A 83 10.07 -6.06 -1.37
C THR A 83 10.90 -6.82 -2.39
N ALA A 84 10.48 -8.00 -2.83
CA ALA A 84 11.12 -8.72 -3.92
C ALA A 84 11.08 -7.93 -5.24
N LYS A 85 9.93 -7.34 -5.60
CA LYS A 85 9.81 -6.47 -6.79
C LYS A 85 10.77 -5.28 -6.71
N LEU A 86 10.82 -4.60 -5.57
CA LEU A 86 11.72 -3.45 -5.37
C LEU A 86 13.19 -3.85 -5.46
N LEU A 87 13.57 -5.00 -4.89
CA LEU A 87 14.92 -5.52 -4.98
C LEU A 87 15.33 -5.76 -6.44
N VAL A 88 14.50 -6.46 -7.22
CA VAL A 88 14.76 -6.74 -8.63
C VAL A 88 14.86 -5.44 -9.44
N LEU A 89 13.97 -4.47 -9.20
CA LEU A 89 14.02 -3.16 -9.87
C LEU A 89 15.29 -2.38 -9.49
N SER A 90 15.72 -2.43 -8.23
CA SER A 90 16.93 -1.75 -7.77
C SER A 90 18.19 -2.33 -8.44
N TYR A 91 18.26 -3.66 -8.54
CA TYR A 91 19.35 -4.34 -9.22
C TYR A 91 19.36 -4.05 -10.73
N GLY A 92 18.19 -4.05 -11.37
CA GLY A 92 18.06 -3.69 -12.78
C GLY A 92 18.55 -2.27 -13.09
N LYS A 93 18.28 -1.31 -12.19
CA LYS A 93 18.80 0.07 -12.29
C LYS A 93 20.31 0.13 -12.15
N GLN A 94 20.91 -0.66 -11.26
CA GLN A 94 22.36 -0.74 -11.09
C GLN A 94 23.03 -1.23 -12.37
N LEU A 95 22.59 -2.38 -12.92
CA LEU A 95 23.13 -2.92 -14.16
C LEU A 95 22.99 -1.94 -15.34
N HIS A 96 21.84 -1.27 -15.46
CA HIS A 96 21.63 -0.28 -16.51
C HIS A 96 22.58 0.92 -16.38
N SER A 97 22.90 1.35 -15.15
CA SER A 97 23.90 2.39 -14.91
C SER A 97 25.29 1.95 -15.39
N ASP A 98 25.67 0.71 -15.08
CA ASP A 98 26.99 0.17 -15.42
C ASP A 98 27.18 0.04 -16.94
N ILE A 99 26.13 -0.35 -17.68
CA ILE A 99 26.18 -0.45 -19.16
C ILE A 99 26.34 0.93 -19.81
N ARG A 100 25.72 1.99 -19.27
CA ARG A 100 25.80 3.34 -19.82
C ARG A 100 27.19 3.97 -19.66
N THR A 101 28.03 3.43 -18.79
CA THR A 101 29.38 3.92 -18.52
C THR A 101 30.48 3.30 -19.39
N TRP A 102 30.13 2.44 -20.36
CA TRP A 102 31.02 1.94 -21.42
C TRP A 102 30.77 2.67 -22.75
#